data_AF-A0AAU7LNS2-F1
#
_entry.id   AF-A0AAU7LNS2-F1
#
_cell.length_a   1.000
_cell.length_b   1.000
_cell.length_c   1.000
_cell.angle_alpha   90.00
_cell.angle_beta   90.00
_cell.angle_gamma   90.00
#
_symmetry.space_group_name_H-M   'P 1'
#
loop_
_entity.id
_entity.type
_entity.pdbx_description
1 polymer ?
#
loop_
_entity_poly.entity_id
_entity_poly.type
_entity_poly.pdbx_seq_one_letter_code
_entity_poly.pdbx_strand_id
1 'polypeptide(L)'
;MGKKIIREFESSLDALQAQIGLCRKGIDETFLIDGFAWYRKKLEAARRDLEVLGMYEQCRDALARAEELVKLGPEHDEEAEMLILNANRALTQASGTHEAMRKKLKANPNATLDDFKPDPDSCTAK
;
A
#
# COMPACT_ATOMS: atom_id res chain seq x y z
N MET A 1 -1.39 19.30 -1.32
CA MET A 1 -0.37 18.75 -2.25
C MET A 1 0.10 17.33 -1.84
N GLY A 2 -0.67 16.54 -1.07
CA GLY A 2 -0.24 15.21 -0.57
C GLY A 2 -1.06 13.99 -1.04
N LYS A 3 -2.10 14.17 -1.86
CA LYS A 3 -2.98 13.05 -2.26
C LYS A 3 -2.32 12.07 -3.22
N LYS A 4 -1.37 12.51 -4.04
CA LYS A 4 -0.70 11.65 -5.04
C LYS A 4 0.26 10.67 -4.37
N ILE A 5 1.13 11.16 -3.49
CA ILE A 5 2.13 10.33 -2.81
C ILE A 5 1.48 9.31 -1.85
N ILE A 6 0.39 9.69 -1.18
CA ILE A 6 -0.38 8.75 -0.35
C ILE A 6 -1.00 7.64 -1.19
N ARG A 7 -1.61 7.96 -2.35
CA ARG A 7 -2.14 6.94 -3.26
C ARG A 7 -1.07 6.02 -3.83
N GLU A 8 0.08 6.58 -4.20
CA GLU A 8 1.23 5.78 -4.65
C GLU A 8 1.71 4.84 -3.53
N PHE A 9 1.70 5.31 -2.28
CA PHE A 9 2.04 4.48 -1.13
C PHE A 9 0.97 3.40 -0.85
N GLU A 10 -0.33 3.73 -0.92
CA GLU A 10 -1.44 2.76 -0.84
C GLU A 10 -1.25 1.63 -1.87
N SER A 11 -1.02 1.98 -3.14
CA SER A 11 -0.75 1.00 -4.20
C SER A 11 0.54 0.20 -3.97
N SER A 12 1.51 0.77 -3.26
CA SER A 12 2.74 0.08 -2.91
C SER A 12 2.48 -0.97 -1.82
N LEU A 13 1.65 -0.66 -0.83
CA LEU A 13 1.26 -1.64 0.20
C LEU A 13 0.49 -2.82 -0.42
N ASP A 14 -0.39 -2.57 -1.40
CA ASP A 14 -1.05 -3.65 -2.15
C ASP A 14 -0.04 -4.52 -2.92
N ALA A 15 0.94 -3.89 -3.58
CA ALA A 15 1.99 -4.61 -4.30
C ALA A 15 2.88 -5.44 -3.35
N LEU A 16 3.21 -4.90 -2.18
CA LEU A 16 3.97 -5.61 -1.15
C LEU A 16 3.26 -6.88 -0.70
N GLN A 17 1.96 -6.78 -0.41
CA GLN A 17 1.16 -7.93 0.00
C GLN A 17 1.23 -9.04 -1.07
N ALA A 18 1.07 -8.69 -2.35
CA ALA A 18 1.18 -9.66 -3.44
C ALA A 18 2.59 -10.25 -3.58
N GLN A 19 3.64 -9.44 -3.37
CA GLN A 19 5.03 -9.90 -3.49
C GLN A 19 5.43 -10.95 -2.45
N ILE A 20 4.87 -10.89 -1.24
CA ILE A 20 5.09 -11.93 -0.22
C ILE A 20 4.68 -13.30 -0.76
N GLY A 21 3.44 -13.41 -1.27
CA GLY A 21 2.95 -14.64 -1.88
C GLY A 21 3.65 -15.06 -3.19
N LEU A 22 4.14 -14.10 -3.98
CA LEU A 22 4.90 -14.40 -5.21
C LEU A 22 6.31 -14.92 -4.92
N CYS A 23 6.94 -14.41 -3.88
CA CYS A 23 8.27 -14.85 -3.46
C CYS A 23 8.29 -16.35 -3.13
N ARG A 24 7.29 -16.83 -2.39
CA ARG A 24 7.18 -18.27 -2.06
C ARG A 24 6.93 -19.18 -3.24
N LYS A 25 6.44 -18.63 -4.35
CA LYS A 25 6.27 -19.38 -5.61
C LYS A 25 7.55 -19.40 -6.46
N GLY A 26 8.65 -18.85 -5.95
CA GLY A 26 9.90 -18.70 -6.70
C GLY A 26 9.81 -17.70 -7.86
N ILE A 27 8.77 -16.85 -7.88
CA ILE A 27 8.55 -15.88 -8.96
C ILE A 27 9.39 -14.62 -8.72
N ASP A 28 9.60 -14.24 -7.46
CA ASP A 28 10.44 -13.10 -7.07
C ASP A 28 11.35 -13.49 -5.90
N GLU A 29 12.45 -14.16 -6.22
CA GLU A 29 13.44 -14.60 -5.23
C GLU A 29 14.24 -13.42 -4.64
N THR A 30 14.25 -12.27 -5.31
CA THR A 30 14.98 -11.07 -4.88
C THR A 30 14.25 -10.25 -3.83
N PHE A 31 12.94 -10.46 -3.70
CA PHE A 31 12.08 -9.76 -2.75
C PHE A 31 12.55 -9.87 -1.29
N LEU A 32 13.01 -11.04 -0.85
CA LEU A 32 13.48 -11.25 0.54
C LEU A 32 14.77 -10.48 0.84
N ILE A 33 15.55 -10.15 -0.19
CA ILE A 33 16.85 -9.50 -0.05
C ILE A 33 16.65 -7.99 0.06
N ASP A 34 15.91 -7.40 -0.89
CA ASP A 34 15.84 -5.93 -1.04
C ASP A 34 14.42 -5.36 -1.07
N GLY A 35 13.38 -6.20 -1.15
CA GLY A 35 12.00 -5.78 -1.34
C GLY A 35 11.53 -4.83 -0.24
N PHE A 36 11.66 -5.23 1.03
CA PHE A 36 11.27 -4.40 2.17
C PHE A 36 12.05 -3.08 2.28
N ALA A 37 13.31 -3.04 1.84
CA ALA A 37 14.09 -1.81 1.81
C ALA A 37 13.50 -0.78 0.82
N TRP A 38 12.95 -1.24 -0.31
CA TRP A 38 12.26 -0.37 -1.26
C TRP A 38 10.96 0.20 -0.68
N TYR A 39 10.15 -0.61 0.00
CA TYR A 39 8.92 -0.13 0.64
C TYR A 39 9.18 0.85 1.78
N ARG A 40 10.26 0.66 2.56
CA ARG A 40 10.72 1.65 3.54
C ARG A 40 11.08 3.00 2.90
N LYS A 41 11.75 2.99 1.75
CA LYS A 41 12.04 4.26 1.03
C LYS A 41 10.77 4.98 0.62
N LYS A 42 9.73 4.25 0.20
CA LYS A 42 8.42 4.83 -0.12
C LYS A 42 7.68 5.37 1.10
N LEU A 43 7.74 4.65 2.22
CA LEU A 43 7.22 5.13 3.51
C LEU A 43 7.86 6.48 3.87
N GLU A 44 9.19 6.57 3.82
CA GLU A 44 9.91 7.80 4.15
C GLU A 44 9.59 8.94 3.18
N ALA A 45 9.43 8.63 1.89
CA ALA A 45 9.00 9.64 0.91
C ALA A 45 7.60 10.20 1.24
N ALA A 46 6.69 9.36 1.72
CA ALA A 46 5.33 9.74 2.12
C ALA A 46 5.23 10.26 3.57
N ARG A 47 6.33 10.28 4.33
CA ARG A 47 6.34 10.51 5.78
C ARG A 47 5.52 11.71 6.23
N ARG A 48 5.78 12.89 5.65
CA ARG A 48 5.10 14.13 6.04
C ARG A 48 3.58 14.03 5.91
N ASP A 49 3.10 13.46 4.80
CA ASP A 49 1.66 13.34 4.56
C ASP A 49 1.04 12.24 5.44
N LEU A 50 1.79 11.17 5.73
CA LEU A 50 1.38 10.13 6.67
C LEU A 50 1.31 10.65 8.11
N GLU A 51 2.25 11.51 8.53
CA GLU A 51 2.23 12.16 9.85
C GLU A 51 0.99 13.05 10.00
N VAL A 52 0.62 13.81 8.96
CA VAL A 52 -0.62 14.61 8.94
C VAL A 52 -1.87 13.74 9.10
N LEU A 53 -1.86 12.52 8.54
CA LEU A 53 -2.94 11.56 8.68
C LEU A 53 -2.88 10.75 9.98
N GLY A 54 -1.82 10.90 10.80
CA GLY A 54 -1.59 10.08 11.99
C GLY A 54 -1.24 8.62 11.68
N MET A 55 -0.81 8.32 10.44
CA MET A 55 -0.63 6.96 9.94
C MET A 55 0.83 6.50 9.84
N TYR A 56 1.81 7.42 9.99
CA TYR A 56 3.23 7.10 9.76
C TYR A 56 3.73 5.94 10.64
N GLU A 57 3.52 6.03 11.95
CA GLU A 57 3.99 5.01 12.91
C GLU A 57 3.33 3.66 12.63
N GLN A 58 2.02 3.62 12.40
CA GLN A 58 1.30 2.38 12.10
C GLN A 58 1.81 1.72 10.82
N CYS A 59 2.03 2.49 9.75
CA CYS A 59 2.58 1.96 8.50
C CYS A 59 4.04 1.50 8.66
N ARG A 60 4.86 2.23 9.45
CA ARG A 60 6.23 1.84 9.76
C ARG A 60 6.29 0.52 10.51
N ASP A 61 5.49 0.39 11.56
CA ASP A 61 5.51 -0.78 12.43
C ASP A 61 4.97 -2.02 11.71
N ALA A 62 3.94 -1.84 10.88
CA ALA A 62 3.45 -2.92 10.02
C ALA A 62 4.52 -3.40 9.03
N LEU A 63 5.26 -2.49 8.39
CA LEU A 63 6.35 -2.85 7.48
C LEU A 63 7.50 -3.57 8.19
N ALA A 64 7.90 -3.09 9.37
CA ALA A 64 8.96 -3.70 10.16
C ALA A 64 8.56 -5.11 10.63
N ARG A 65 7.35 -5.26 11.17
CA ARG A 65 6.87 -6.54 11.67
C ARG A 65 6.61 -7.56 10.56
N ALA A 66 6.07 -7.12 9.43
CA ALA A 66 5.92 -7.99 8.26
C ALA A 66 7.28 -8.50 7.74
N GLU A 67 8.31 -7.65 7.72
CA GLU A 67 9.66 -8.07 7.33
C GLU A 67 10.23 -9.14 8.28
N GLU A 68 10.05 -8.95 9.59
CA GLU A 68 10.46 -9.94 10.59
C GLU A 68 9.78 -11.28 10.37
N LEU A 69 8.46 -11.28 10.19
CA LEU A 69 7.65 -12.48 9.97
C LEU A 69 8.06 -13.23 8.70
N VAL A 70 8.19 -12.51 7.59
CA VAL A 70 8.61 -13.12 6.30
C VAL A 70 10.00 -13.76 6.39
N LYS A 71 10.91 -13.18 7.18
CA LYS A 71 12.25 -13.74 7.45
C LYS A 71 12.22 -14.99 8.32
N LEU A 72 11.21 -15.18 9.18
CA LEU A 72 11.08 -16.38 10.01
C LEU A 72 10.72 -17.61 9.18
N GLY A 73 9.86 -17.47 8.18
CA GLY A 73 9.48 -18.58 7.32
C GLY A 73 8.09 -18.46 6.70
N PRO A 74 7.75 -19.33 5.74
CA PRO A 74 6.47 -19.29 5.01
C PRO A 74 5.24 -19.47 5.91
N GLU A 75 5.37 -20.13 7.06
CA GLU A 75 4.29 -20.28 8.05
C GLU A 75 3.81 -18.95 8.65
N HIS A 76 4.60 -17.88 8.49
CA HIS A 76 4.29 -16.54 8.99
C HIS A 76 3.82 -15.57 7.90
N ASP A 77 3.77 -16.00 6.63
CA ASP A 77 3.46 -15.11 5.51
C ASP A 77 2.02 -14.59 5.57
N GLU A 78 1.06 -15.41 5.97
CA GLU A 78 -0.33 -14.97 6.13
C GLU A 78 -0.45 -13.86 7.17
N GLU A 79 0.27 -13.98 8.29
CA GLU A 79 0.31 -12.94 9.33
C GLU A 79 0.96 -11.65 8.79
N ALA A 80 2.05 -11.77 8.03
CA ALA A 80 2.72 -10.64 7.41
C ALA A 80 1.82 -9.93 6.39
N GLU A 81 1.15 -10.68 5.51
CA GLU A 81 0.19 -10.14 4.53
C GLU A 81 -0.97 -9.43 5.21
N MET A 82 -1.51 -10.00 6.29
CA MET A 82 -2.59 -9.40 7.06
C MET A 82 -2.18 -8.10 7.74
N LEU A 83 -0.95 -7.99 8.25
CA LEU A 83 -0.43 -6.74 8.81
C LEU A 83 -0.39 -5.62 7.75
N ILE A 84 0.13 -5.92 6.56
CA ILE A 84 0.20 -4.96 5.45
C ILE A 84 -1.20 -4.58 4.99
N LEU A 85 -2.10 -5.54 4.82
CA LEU A 85 -3.49 -5.32 4.43
C LEU A 85 -4.22 -4.42 5.44
N ASN A 86 -4.07 -4.68 6.73
CA ASN A 86 -4.72 -3.89 7.78
C ASN A 86 -4.17 -2.47 7.84
N ALA A 87 -2.87 -2.29 7.69
CA ALA A 87 -2.26 -0.96 7.59
C ALA A 87 -2.76 -0.20 6.35
N ASN A 88 -2.85 -0.86 5.19
CA ASN A 88 -3.35 -0.22 3.98
C ASN A 88 -4.84 0.16 4.09
N ARG A 89 -5.67 -0.70 4.69
CA ARG A 89 -7.08 -0.39 4.96
C ARG A 89 -7.25 0.84 5.85
N ALA A 90 -6.47 0.92 6.94
CA ALA A 90 -6.49 2.07 7.83
C ALA A 90 -6.04 3.35 7.10
N LEU A 91 -4.98 3.26 6.28
CA LEU A 91 -4.50 4.39 5.48
C LEU A 91 -5.56 4.86 4.46
N THR A 92 -6.18 3.93 3.74
CA THR A 92 -7.22 4.20 2.73
C THR A 92 -8.45 4.86 3.35
N GLN A 93 -8.76 4.54 4.61
CA GLN A 93 -9.80 5.22 5.37
C GLN A 93 -9.36 6.63 5.78
N ALA A 94 -8.18 6.78 6.40
CA ALA A 94 -7.66 8.07 6.86
C ALA A 94 -7.45 9.07 5.72
N SER A 95 -7.00 8.62 4.55
CA SER A 95 -6.76 9.43 3.36
C SER A 95 -8.05 9.88 2.65
N GLY A 96 -9.19 9.26 2.99
CA GLY A 96 -10.47 9.44 2.30
C GLY A 96 -10.55 8.74 0.94
N THR A 97 -9.56 7.94 0.55
CA THR A 97 -9.61 7.14 -0.68
C THR A 97 -10.82 6.19 -0.64
N HIS A 98 -11.12 5.56 0.50
CA HIS A 98 -12.27 4.66 0.66
C HIS A 98 -13.60 5.37 0.41
N GLU A 99 -13.78 6.56 1.00
CA GLU A 99 -14.99 7.37 0.80
C GLU A 99 -15.13 7.83 -0.66
N ALA A 100 -14.02 8.22 -1.30
CA ALA A 100 -14.01 8.61 -2.70
C ALA A 100 -14.41 7.45 -3.63
N MET A 101 -13.88 6.25 -3.39
CA MET A 101 -14.27 5.03 -4.13
C MET A 101 -15.75 4.70 -3.92
N ARG A 102 -16.22 4.76 -2.67
CA ARG A 102 -17.64 4.50 -2.34
C ARG A 102 -18.57 5.51 -3.01
N LYS A 103 -18.19 6.79 -3.06
CA LYS A 103 -18.96 7.84 -3.74
C LYS A 103 -19.04 7.58 -5.26
N LYS A 104 -17.92 7.20 -5.89
CA LYS A 104 -17.88 6.82 -7.31
C LYS A 104 -18.79 5.63 -7.62
N LEU A 105 -18.72 4.55 -6.84
CA LEU A 105 -19.57 3.36 -7.00
C LEU A 105 -21.06 3.68 -6.83
N LYS A 106 -21.42 4.54 -5.86
CA LYS A 106 -22.81 4.97 -5.69
C LYS A 106 -23.31 5.83 -6.86
N ALA A 107 -22.44 6.66 -7.44
CA ALA A 107 -22.78 7.51 -8.58
C ALA A 107 -22.87 6.73 -9.88
N ASN A 108 -22.08 5.66 -10.03
CA ASN A 108 -22.14 4.74 -11.16
C ASN A 108 -22.04 3.29 -10.68
N PRO A 109 -23.19 2.61 -10.48
CA PRO A 109 -23.21 1.21 -10.06
C PRO A 109 -22.58 0.24 -11.06
N ASN A 110 -22.45 0.66 -12.33
CA ASN A 110 -21.80 -0.08 -13.41
C ASN A 110 -20.34 0.32 -13.60
N ALA A 111 -19.75 1.05 -12.66
CA ALA A 111 -18.34 1.43 -12.73
C ALA A 111 -17.47 0.17 -12.82
N THR A 112 -16.63 0.16 -13.85
CA THR A 112 -15.62 -0.86 -14.11
C THR A 112 -14.31 -0.50 -13.41
N LEU A 113 -13.36 -1.43 -13.36
CA LEU A 113 -12.02 -1.16 -12.80
C LEU A 113 -11.31 0.02 -13.48
N ASP A 114 -11.62 0.30 -14.76
CA ASP A 114 -11.06 1.42 -15.51
C ASP A 114 -11.51 2.78 -14.95
N ASP A 115 -12.69 2.88 -14.36
CA ASP A 115 -13.24 4.12 -13.76
C ASP A 115 -12.52 4.54 -12.45
N PHE A 116 -11.71 3.63 -11.90
CA PHE A 116 -10.93 3.84 -10.68
C PHE A 116 -9.44 4.05 -10.95
N LYS A 117 -8.98 3.88 -12.20
CA LYS A 117 -7.59 4.19 -12.56
C LYS A 117 -7.30 5.67 -12.30
N PRO A 118 -6.12 6.01 -11.75
CA PRO A 118 -5.69 7.39 -11.69
C PRO A 118 -5.56 7.95 -13.11
N ASP A 119 -6.14 9.12 -13.34
CA ASP A 119 -6.08 9.82 -14.63
C ASP A 119 -4.61 10.04 -15.04
N PRO A 120 -4.14 9.50 -16.19
CA PRO A 120 -2.77 9.71 -16.64
C PRO A 120 -2.46 11.20 -16.87
N ASP A 121 -3.50 12.00 -17.18
CA ASP A 121 -3.39 13.44 -17.45
C ASP A 121 -3.53 14.34 -16.21
N SER A 122 -3.62 13.78 -14.99
CA SER A 122 -3.37 14.61 -13.80
C SER A 122 -1.91 15.11 -13.69
N CYS A 123 -1.07 14.73 -14.67
CA CYS A 123 0.31 15.17 -14.87
C CYS A 123 0.49 16.52 -15.58
N THR A 124 -0.56 17.23 -16.02
CA THR A 124 -0.39 18.59 -16.55
C THR A 124 -1.44 19.55 -16.01
N ALA A 125 -1.16 20.17 -14.85
CA ALA A 125 -1.78 21.45 -14.51
C ALA A 125 -0.91 22.27 -13.56
N LYS A 126 -0.10 23.13 -14.20
CA LYS A 126 0.56 24.36 -13.75
C LYS A 126 1.78 24.26 -12.85
#